data_AF-A0A7Y4X6I1-F1
#
_entry.id   AF-A0A7Y4X6I1-F1
#
_cell.length_a   1.000
_cell.length_b   1.000
_cell.length_c   1.000
_cell.angle_alpha   90.00
_cell.angle_beta   90.00
_cell.angle_gamma   90.00
#
_symmetry.space_group_name_H-M   'P 1'
#
loop_
_entity.id
_entity.type
_entity.pdbx_description
1 polymer ?
#
loop_
_entity_poly.entity_id
_entity_poly.type
_entity_poly.pdbx_seq_one_letter_code
_entity_poly.pdbx_strand_id
1 'polypeptide(L)'
;THGIHEVSTSEFRRGAKVLREKIERYRPRVICFIGLTGYRICCGTEKSPGTHAQRFGGASVFVIPSTSPRNARYSLEMIVAALRDLKEYIANLRSAES
;
A
#
# COMPACT_ATOMS: atom_id res chain seq x y z
N THR A 1 -3.90 -11.23 21.65
CA THR A 1 -3.99 -10.27 20.54
C THR A 1 -4.03 -11.06 19.25
N HIS A 2 -5.20 -11.10 18.58
CA HIS A 2 -5.37 -11.86 17.34
C HIS A 2 -4.50 -11.23 16.23
N GLY A 3 -3.56 -12.02 15.71
CA GLY A 3 -2.65 -11.57 14.66
C GLY A 3 -3.38 -11.43 13.32
N ILE A 4 -2.75 -10.72 12.39
CA ILE A 4 -3.15 -10.55 10.97
C ILE A 4 -3.47 -11.86 10.23
N HIS A 5 -3.23 -13.03 10.84
CA HIS A 5 -3.58 -14.36 10.32
C HIS A 5 -5.07 -14.69 10.38
N GLU A 6 -5.88 -13.92 11.11
CA GLU A 6 -7.32 -14.20 11.28
C GLU A 6 -8.26 -13.26 10.54
N VAL A 7 -7.74 -12.28 9.80
CA VAL A 7 -8.61 -11.42 8.98
C VAL A 7 -9.04 -12.22 7.76
N SER A 8 -10.31 -12.60 7.72
CA SER A 8 -10.88 -13.34 6.60
C SER A 8 -10.86 -12.50 5.32
N THR A 9 -10.85 -13.16 4.16
CA THR A 9 -11.00 -12.48 2.86
C THR A 9 -12.25 -11.60 2.82
N SER A 10 -13.31 -11.99 3.53
CA SER A 10 -14.56 -11.22 3.63
C SER A 10 -14.37 -9.90 4.40
N GLU A 11 -13.59 -9.91 5.48
CA GLU A 11 -13.26 -8.72 6.26
C GLU A 11 -12.35 -7.78 5.48
N PHE A 12 -11.36 -8.31 4.76
CA PHE A 12 -10.55 -7.49 3.88
C PHE A 12 -11.36 -6.84 2.76
N ARG A 13 -12.33 -7.55 2.15
CA ARG A 13 -13.21 -6.96 1.13
C ARG A 13 -14.11 -5.86 1.69
N ARG A 14 -14.70 -6.07 2.88
CA ARG A 14 -15.46 -5.03 3.57
C ARG A 14 -14.57 -3.81 3.90
N GLY A 15 -13.38 -4.07 4.42
CA GLY A 15 -12.37 -3.05 4.69
C GLY A 15 -11.95 -2.29 3.44
N ALA A 16 -11.80 -2.97 2.30
CA ALA A 16 -11.45 -2.36 1.01
C ALA A 16 -12.53 -1.37 0.53
N LYS A 17 -13.82 -1.71 0.73
CA LYS A 17 -14.93 -0.80 0.42
C LYS A 17 -14.85 0.48 1.28
N VAL A 18 -14.74 0.32 2.60
CA VAL A 18 -14.63 1.45 3.54
C VAL A 18 -13.38 2.29 3.27
N LEU A 19 -12.26 1.65 2.94
CA LEU A 19 -11.01 2.34 2.59
C LEU A 19 -11.18 3.17 1.32
N ARG A 20 -11.81 2.61 0.28
CA ARG A 20 -12.10 3.33 -0.96
C ARG A 20 -12.97 4.56 -0.72
N GLU A 21 -14.04 4.42 0.05
CA GLU A 21 -14.93 5.54 0.41
C GLU A 21 -14.16 6.66 1.13
N LYS A 22 -13.25 6.30 2.05
CA LYS A 22 -12.37 7.28 2.71
C LYS A 22 -11.46 7.98 1.71
N ILE A 23 -10.85 7.26 0.78
CA ILE A 23 -9.93 7.84 -0.19
C ILE A 23 -10.67 8.77 -1.15
N GLU A 24 -11.86 8.38 -1.63
CA GLU A 24 -12.68 9.24 -2.48
C GLU A 24 -13.12 10.52 -1.76
N ARG A 25 -13.37 10.42 -0.45
CA ARG A 25 -13.72 11.57 0.40
C ARG A 25 -12.54 12.51 0.68
N TYR A 26 -11.41 11.96 1.11
CA TYR A 26 -10.25 12.75 1.53
C TYR A 26 -9.29 13.09 0.38
N ARG A 27 -9.44 12.45 -0.77
CA ARG A 27 -8.66 12.64 -2.00
C ARG A 27 -7.15 12.77 -1.77
N PRO A 28 -6.52 11.81 -1.05
CA PRO A 28 -5.07 11.82 -0.94
C PRO A 28 -4.45 11.64 -2.32
N ARG A 29 -3.27 12.22 -2.53
CA ARG A 29 -2.51 12.06 -3.78
C ARG A 29 -1.92 10.66 -3.89
N VAL A 30 -1.43 10.12 -2.77
CA VAL A 30 -0.77 8.81 -2.68
C VAL A 30 -1.31 8.04 -1.47
N ILE A 31 -1.44 6.74 -1.65
CA ILE A 31 -1.75 5.75 -0.61
C ILE A 31 -0.66 4.69 -0.62
N CYS A 32 -0.08 4.46 0.56
CA CYS A 32 0.97 3.47 0.75
C CYS A 32 0.41 2.25 1.49
N PHE A 33 0.41 1.08 0.84
CA PHE A 33 0.10 -0.19 1.48
C PHE A 33 1.35 -0.76 2.13
N ILE A 34 1.22 -1.22 3.38
CA ILE A 34 2.29 -1.89 4.10
C ILE A 34 2.09 -3.40 3.99
N GLY A 35 2.84 -4.02 3.09
CA GLY A 35 2.74 -5.43 2.75
C GLY A 35 1.76 -5.72 1.60
N LEU A 36 2.03 -6.83 0.89
CA LEU A 36 1.34 -7.20 -0.34
C LEU A 36 -0.05 -7.82 -0.13
N THR A 37 -0.33 -8.42 1.03
CA THR A 37 -1.60 -9.13 1.25
C THR A 37 -2.80 -8.19 1.15
N GLY A 38 -2.76 -7.07 1.89
CA GLY A 38 -3.84 -6.09 1.87
C GLY A 38 -3.99 -5.43 0.50
N TYR A 39 -2.88 -5.06 -0.13
CA TYR A 39 -2.86 -4.54 -1.49
C TYR A 39 -3.51 -5.52 -2.48
N ARG A 40 -3.16 -6.81 -2.41
CA ARG A 40 -3.67 -7.81 -3.34
C ARG A 40 -5.17 -8.03 -3.24
N ILE A 41 -5.72 -7.92 -2.03
CA ILE A 41 -7.16 -8.08 -1.82
C ILE A 41 -7.92 -6.81 -2.25
N CYS A 42 -7.32 -5.63 -2.07
CA CYS A 42 -7.98 -4.36 -2.36
C CYS A 42 -7.85 -3.91 -3.82
N CYS A 43 -6.70 -4.15 -4.45
CA CYS A 43 -6.27 -3.44 -5.65
C CYS A 43 -5.94 -4.36 -6.84
N GLY A 44 -5.24 -5.49 -6.66
CA GLY A 44 -4.84 -6.30 -7.82
C GLY A 44 -4.01 -7.56 -7.51
N THR A 45 -3.38 -8.15 -8.53
CA THR A 45 -2.61 -9.41 -8.38
C THR A 45 -1.10 -9.23 -8.28
N GLU A 46 -0.61 -7.99 -8.24
CA GLU A 46 0.84 -7.72 -8.25
C GLU A 46 1.55 -8.35 -7.05
N LYS A 47 2.75 -8.85 -7.32
CA LYS A 47 3.54 -9.65 -6.38
C LYS A 47 4.76 -8.93 -5.83
N SER A 48 5.07 -7.73 -6.33
CA SER A 48 6.25 -6.96 -5.93
C SER A 48 5.87 -5.64 -5.26
N PRO A 49 6.62 -5.20 -4.24
CA PRO A 49 6.56 -3.83 -3.74
C PRO A 49 6.90 -2.81 -4.83
N GLY A 50 6.52 -1.54 -4.63
CA GLY A 50 6.80 -0.42 -5.52
C GLY A 50 5.54 0.30 -5.99
N THR A 51 5.69 1.03 -7.11
CA THR A 51 4.59 1.76 -7.74
C THR A 51 3.82 0.86 -8.69
N HIS A 52 2.52 1.13 -8.82
CA HIS A 52 1.67 0.47 -9.81
C HIS A 52 0.90 1.52 -10.61
N ALA A 53 0.69 1.27 -11.90
CA ALA A 53 -0.07 2.16 -12.78
C ALA A 53 -1.54 2.31 -12.34
N GLN A 54 -2.06 1.32 -11.60
CA GLN A 54 -3.43 1.31 -11.12
C GLN A 54 -3.62 2.30 -9.96
N ARG A 55 -4.66 3.12 -10.07
CA ARG A 55 -5.14 3.99 -8.99
C ARG A 55 -6.20 3.29 -8.15
N PHE A 56 -6.32 3.70 -6.88
CA PHE A 56 -7.37 3.21 -5.99
C PHE A 56 -8.10 4.39 -5.35
N GLY A 57 -9.41 4.48 -5.55
CA GLY A 57 -10.20 5.65 -5.14
C GLY A 57 -9.74 6.98 -5.76
N GLY A 58 -9.10 6.92 -6.94
CA GLY A 58 -8.50 8.08 -7.61
C GLY A 58 -7.08 8.45 -7.16
N ALA A 59 -6.57 7.84 -6.08
CA ALA A 59 -5.23 8.07 -5.56
C ALA A 59 -4.20 7.14 -6.20
N SER A 60 -2.96 7.59 -6.34
CA SER A 60 -1.83 6.77 -6.77
C SER A 60 -1.46 5.75 -5.69
N VAL A 61 -1.10 4.53 -6.10
CA VAL A 61 -0.80 3.44 -5.18
C VAL A 61 0.70 3.16 -5.12
N PHE A 62 1.22 3.07 -3.90
CA PHE A 62 2.55 2.57 -3.59
C PHE A 62 2.45 1.41 -2.60
N VAL A 63 3.32 0.40 -2.72
CA VAL A 63 3.37 -0.74 -1.79
C VAL A 63 4.77 -0.86 -1.23
N ILE A 64 4.91 -0.85 0.09
CA ILE A 64 6.17 -1.22 0.77
C ILE A 64 6.08 -2.65 1.30
N PRO A 65 7.23 -3.32 1.55
CA PRO A 65 7.24 -4.58 2.26
C PRO A 65 6.52 -4.49 3.63
N SER A 66 6.11 -5.64 4.15
CA SER A 66 5.58 -5.68 5.52
C SER A 66 6.68 -5.35 6.50
N THR A 67 6.43 -4.38 7.38
CA THR A 67 7.36 -3.96 8.45
C THR A 67 7.29 -4.87 9.68
N SER A 68 6.45 -5.91 9.66
CA SER A 68 6.34 -6.85 10.78
C SER A 68 7.65 -7.63 10.94
N PRO A 69 8.25 -7.67 12.15
CA PRO A 69 9.47 -8.45 12.41
C PRO A 69 9.30 -9.95 12.12
N ARG A 70 8.06 -10.43 12.11
CA ARG A 70 7.70 -11.83 11.82
C ARG A 70 7.84 -12.19 10.34
N ASN A 71 7.96 -11.21 9.45
CA ASN A 71 8.18 -11.43 8.03
C ASN A 71 9.68 -11.41 7.71
N ALA A 72 10.38 -12.51 8.00
CA ALA A 72 11.82 -12.66 7.82
C ALA A 72 12.32 -12.56 6.36
N ARG A 73 11.41 -12.36 5.38
CA ARG A 73 11.75 -12.21 3.96
C ARG A 73 12.28 -10.82 3.61
N TYR A 74 12.11 -9.82 4.48
CA TYR A 74 12.54 -8.45 4.23
C TYR A 74 13.47 -7.97 5.34
N SER A 75 14.69 -7.60 4.97
CA SER A 75 15.63 -6.97 5.90
C SER A 75 15.20 -5.53 6.21
N LEU A 76 15.71 -4.98 7.31
CA LEU A 76 15.51 -3.57 7.65
C LEU A 76 16.00 -2.65 6.53
N GLU A 77 17.12 -2.99 5.90
CA GLU A 77 17.70 -2.26 4.78
C GLU A 77 16.75 -2.18 3.59
N MET A 78 16.07 -3.28 3.26
CA MET A 78 15.07 -3.31 2.18
C MET A 78 13.85 -2.43 2.51
N ILE A 79 13.42 -2.42 3.78
CA ILE A 79 12.31 -1.56 4.24
C ILE A 79 12.71 -0.09 4.12
N VAL A 80 13.91 0.27 4.58
CA VAL A 80 14.45 1.64 4.49
C VAL A 80 14.58 2.08 3.03
N ALA A 81 15.07 1.21 2.14
CA ALA A 81 15.13 1.49 0.70
C ALA A 81 13.73 1.77 0.14
N ALA A 82 12.74 0.92 0.42
CA ALA A 82 11.37 1.11 -0.06
C ALA A 82 10.72 2.42 0.47
N LEU A 83 11.07 2.87 1.68
CA LEU A 83 10.63 4.16 2.20
C LEU A 83 11.32 5.35 1.50
N ARG A 84 12.58 5.20 1.07
CA ARG A 84 13.26 6.21 0.24
C ARG A 84 12.60 6.29 -1.14
N ASP A 85 12.33 5.15 -1.77
CA ASP A 85 11.63 5.09 -3.05
C ASP A 85 10.25 5.77 -2.98
N LEU A 86 9.52 5.57 -1.87
CA LEU A 86 8.25 6.25 -1.63
C LEU A 86 8.43 7.78 -1.54
N LYS A 87 9.47 8.25 -0.85
CA LYS A 87 9.76 9.68 -0.73
C LYS A 87 10.04 10.30 -2.10
N GLU A 88 10.86 9.63 -2.91
CA GLU A 88 11.18 10.08 -4.28
C GLU A 88 9.95 10.07 -5.18
N TYR A 89 9.13 9.03 -5.09
CA TYR A 89 7.87 8.95 -5.82
C TYR A 89 6.93 10.12 -5.51
N ILE A 90 6.76 10.45 -4.23
CA ILE A 90 5.95 11.60 -3.80
C ILE A 90 6.53 12.92 -4.33
N ALA A 91 7.86 13.08 -4.30
CA ALA A 91 8.52 14.27 -4.84
C ALA A 91 8.26 14.43 -6.35
N ASN A 92 8.40 13.35 -7.13
CA ASN A 92 8.17 13.36 -8.58
C ASN A 92 6.72 13.68 -8.95
N LEU A 93 5.75 13.16 -8.19
CA LEU A 93 4.35 13.53 -8.38
C LEU A 93 4.09 15.02 -8.14
N ARG A 94 4.79 15.65 -7.17
CA ARG A 94 4.67 17.10 -6.92
C ARG A 94 5.21 17.91 -8.10
N SER A 95 6.33 17.51 -8.66
CA SER A 95 6.94 18.17 -9.81
C SER A 95 6.12 18.03 -11.10
N ALA A 96 5.43 16.91 -11.31
CA ALA A 96 4.61 16.69 -12.51
C ALA A 96 3.28 17.48 -12.54
N GLU A 97 2.90 18.07 -11.42
CA GLU A 97 1.69 18.90 -11.28
C GLU A 97 1.99 20.41 -11.33
N SER A 98 3.27 20.81 -11.44
CA SER A 98 3.74 22.20 -11.56
C SER A 98 4.11 22.52 -13.01
#